data_AF-A0A2H9Q953-F1
#
_entry.id   AF-A0A2H9Q953-F1
#
_cell.length_a   1.000
_cell.length_b   1.000
_cell.length_c   1.000
_cell.angle_alpha   90.00
_cell.angle_beta   90.00
_cell.angle_gamma   90.00
#
_symmetry.space_group_name_H-M   'P 1'
#
loop_
_entity.id
_entity.type
_entity.pdbx_description
1 polymer ?
#
loop_
_entity_poly.entity_id
_entity_poly.type
_entity_poly.pdbx_seq_one_letter_code
_entity_poly.pdbx_strand_id
1 'polypeptide(L)'
;MVIEASLLNAILLGAMPISEVRGAVIYALSVGQPWMIIPAAIANILAAVVLLLVWDLLRVERIGMFVLGKHLHKKVANASAKYEHYGVLGLALFIGIPLPVTGVYTGVLVAKILGLKKRVILAASVIGVCFSALVSYAVVSGALTLL
;
A
#
# COMPACT_ATOMS: atom_id res chain seq x y z
N MET A 1 23.12 -10.02 16.29
CA MET A 1 22.57 -11.22 15.60
C MET A 1 21.06 -11.39 15.71
N VAL A 2 20.44 -11.70 16.87
CA VAL A 2 18.98 -12.00 16.91
C VAL A 2 18.12 -10.81 16.49
N ILE A 3 18.44 -9.60 16.97
CA ILE A 3 17.67 -8.37 16.63
C ILE A 3 17.81 -8.00 15.15
N GLU A 4 18.99 -8.20 14.55
CA GLU A 4 19.24 -7.90 13.14
C GLU A 4 18.45 -8.84 12.22
N ALA A 5 18.39 -10.13 12.56
CA ALA A 5 17.61 -11.11 11.82
C ALA A 5 16.10 -10.82 11.89
N SER A 6 15.59 -10.47 13.08
CA SER A 6 14.19 -10.11 13.25
C SER A 6 13.81 -8.82 12.51
N LEU A 7 14.69 -7.81 12.52
CA LEU A 7 14.48 -6.57 11.77
C LEU A 7 14.41 -6.85 10.26
N LEU A 8 15.35 -7.65 9.74
CA LEU A 8 15.36 -8.01 8.33
C LEU A 8 14.07 -8.75 7.94
N ASN A 9 13.62 -9.70 8.77
CA ASN A 9 12.37 -10.42 8.54
C ASN A 9 11.15 -9.48 8.52
N ALA A 10 11.06 -8.53 9.45
CA ALA A 10 9.98 -7.55 9.47
C ALA A 10 9.97 -6.67 8.20
N ILE A 11 11.14 -6.25 7.72
CA ILE A 11 11.29 -5.47 6.48
C ILE A 11 10.87 -6.31 5.27
N LEU A 12 11.32 -7.56 5.17
CA LEU A 12 10.99 -8.46 4.08
C LEU A 12 9.49 -8.76 4.04
N LEU A 13 8.88 -9.06 5.19
CA LEU A 13 7.45 -9.27 5.31
C LEU A 13 6.67 -8.00 4.93
N GLY A 14 7.15 -6.83 5.37
CA GLY A 14 6.58 -5.52 5.05
C GLY A 14 6.62 -5.22 3.56
N ALA A 15 7.72 -5.55 2.89
CA ALA A 15 7.95 -5.33 1.47
C ALA A 15 7.49 -6.48 0.57
N MET A 16 6.80 -7.50 1.08
CA MET A 16 6.27 -8.58 0.27
C MET A 16 4.82 -8.30 -0.16
N PRO A 17 4.41 -8.74 -1.38
CA PRO A 17 3.08 -8.46 -1.93
C PRO A 17 1.91 -9.11 -1.17
N ILE A 18 2.16 -10.21 -0.46
CA ILE A 18 1.10 -10.98 0.23
C ILE A 18 0.97 -10.56 1.70
N SER A 19 2.11 -10.45 2.39
CA SER A 19 2.16 -10.08 3.81
C SER A 19 1.88 -8.60 4.01
N GLU A 20 2.49 -7.76 3.17
CA GLU A 20 2.55 -6.31 3.32
C GLU A 20 2.87 -5.88 4.77
N VAL A 21 2.55 -4.63 5.13
CA VAL A 21 2.77 -4.08 6.47
C VAL A 21 2.02 -4.85 7.55
N ARG A 22 0.95 -5.58 7.21
CA ARG A 22 0.10 -6.30 8.17
C ARG A 22 0.81 -7.52 8.74
N GLY A 23 1.43 -8.33 7.89
CA GLY A 23 2.23 -9.46 8.36
C GLY A 23 3.48 -8.99 9.11
N ALA A 24 4.05 -7.84 8.73
CA ALA A 24 5.13 -7.23 9.51
C ALA A 24 4.67 -6.77 10.90
N VAL A 25 3.45 -6.23 11.03
CA VAL A 25 2.86 -5.86 12.33
C VAL A 25 2.63 -7.09 13.21
N ILE A 26 2.02 -8.15 12.66
CA ILE A 26 1.81 -9.41 13.40
C ILE A 26 3.15 -9.96 13.90
N TYR A 27 4.15 -10.01 13.01
CA TYR A 27 5.49 -10.49 13.35
C TYR A 27 6.17 -9.62 14.43
N ALA A 28 6.19 -8.30 14.25
CA ALA A 28 6.81 -7.35 15.18
C ALA A 28 6.20 -7.44 16.59
N LEU A 29 4.88 -7.63 16.68
CA LEU A 29 4.20 -7.83 17.96
C LEU A 29 4.48 -9.21 18.56
N SER A 30 4.53 -10.27 17.74
CA SER A 30 4.82 -11.63 18.21
C SER A 30 6.22 -11.79 18.81
N VAL A 31 7.20 -11.02 18.30
CA VAL A 31 8.59 -11.00 18.80
C VAL A 31 8.78 -9.99 19.93
N GLY A 32 7.73 -9.25 20.32
CA GLY A 32 7.79 -8.24 21.38
C GLY A 32 8.60 -7.01 21.00
N GLN A 33 8.76 -6.71 19.71
CA GLN A 33 9.53 -5.57 19.19
C GLN A 33 8.69 -4.69 18.25
N PRO A 34 7.68 -3.95 18.76
CA PRO A 34 6.74 -3.18 17.94
C PRO A 34 7.38 -2.08 17.10
N TRP A 35 8.55 -1.57 17.51
CA TRP A 35 9.28 -0.52 16.78
C TRP A 35 9.67 -0.95 15.35
N MET A 36 9.73 -2.25 15.07
CA MET A 36 10.02 -2.80 13.74
C MET A 36 8.93 -2.50 12.69
N ILE A 37 7.74 -2.09 13.13
CA ILE A 37 6.65 -1.69 12.23
C ILE A 37 7.06 -0.47 11.39
N ILE A 38 7.83 0.46 11.95
CA ILE A 38 8.27 1.69 11.28
C ILE A 38 9.15 1.37 10.05
N PRO A 39 10.29 0.66 10.17
CA PRO A 39 11.10 0.31 9.00
C PRO A 39 10.36 -0.59 8.01
N ALA A 40 9.47 -1.48 8.47
CA ALA A 40 8.64 -2.29 7.58
C ALA A 40 7.64 -1.45 6.76
N ALA A 41 7.01 -0.44 7.39
CA ALA A 41 6.13 0.49 6.70
C ALA A 41 6.89 1.35 5.67
N ILE A 42 8.09 1.82 6.01
CA ILE A 42 8.97 2.53 5.08
C ILE A 42 9.32 1.65 3.88
N ALA A 43 9.68 0.38 4.12
CA ALA A 43 10.00 -0.57 3.07
C ALA A 43 8.80 -0.83 2.14
N ASN A 44 7.58 -0.88 2.67
CA ASN A 44 6.37 -1.02 1.88
C ASN A 44 6.05 0.25 1.05
N ILE A 45 6.23 1.44 1.62
CA ILE A 45 6.12 2.69 0.87
C ILE A 45 7.17 2.76 -0.25
N LEU A 46 8.39 2.31 0.02
CA LEU A 46 9.44 2.21 -1.00
C LEU A 46 9.05 1.21 -2.09
N ALA A 47 8.44 0.08 -1.73
CA ALA A 47 7.86 -0.84 -2.69
C ALA A 47 6.81 -0.11 -3.56
N ALA A 48 5.93 0.72 -2.99
CA ALA A 48 4.98 1.54 -3.76
C ALA A 48 5.67 2.38 -4.85
N VAL A 49 6.81 3.00 -4.51
CA VAL A 49 7.61 3.80 -5.46
C VAL A 49 8.19 2.92 -6.57
N VAL A 50 8.78 1.77 -6.22
CA VAL A 50 9.34 0.82 -7.18
C VAL A 50 8.27 0.27 -8.12
N LEU A 51 7.10 -0.10 -7.57
CA LEU A 51 5.95 -0.55 -8.35
C LEU A 51 5.49 0.56 -9.30
N LEU A 52 5.38 1.79 -8.83
CA LEU A 52 4.97 2.89 -9.69
C LEU A 52 5.92 3.07 -10.88
N LEU A 53 7.25 2.98 -10.66
CA LEU A 53 8.27 3.05 -11.71
C LEU A 53 8.18 1.87 -12.69
N VAL A 54 8.05 0.64 -12.18
CA VAL A 54 7.96 -0.55 -13.05
C VAL A 54 6.69 -0.51 -13.91
N TRP A 55 5.57 0.00 -13.37
CA TRP A 55 4.30 0.06 -14.09
C TRP A 55 4.30 1.18 -15.14
N ASP A 56 5.04 2.27 -14.89
CA ASP A 56 5.35 3.28 -15.89
C ASP A 56 6.18 2.68 -17.05
N LEU A 57 7.22 1.89 -16.74
CA LEU A 57 8.07 1.24 -17.75
C LEU A 57 7.27 0.26 -18.61
N LEU A 58 6.40 -0.53 -17.99
CA LEU A 58 5.52 -1.48 -18.67
C LEU A 58 4.33 -0.79 -19.38
N ARG A 59 4.19 0.53 -19.24
CA ARG A 59 3.08 1.32 -19.83
C ARG A 59 1.72 0.72 -19.51
N VAL A 60 1.51 0.28 -18.26
CA VAL A 60 0.26 -0.38 -17.83
C VAL A 60 -0.97 0.53 -18.01
N GLU A 61 -0.77 1.85 -17.97
CA GLU A 61 -1.79 2.83 -18.35
C GLU A 61 -2.37 2.61 -19.77
N ARG A 62 -1.59 2.06 -20.70
CA ARG A 62 -2.04 1.73 -22.06
C ARG A 62 -3.01 0.56 -22.05
N ILE A 63 -2.82 -0.40 -21.15
CA ILE A 63 -3.78 -1.49 -20.91
C ILE A 63 -5.08 -0.89 -20.37
N GLY A 64 -4.99 0.03 -19.41
CA GLY A 64 -6.16 0.78 -18.91
C GLY A 64 -6.89 1.54 -20.03
N MET A 65 -6.17 2.23 -20.91
CA MET A 65 -6.76 2.91 -22.07
C MET A 65 -7.44 1.96 -23.06
N PHE A 66 -6.93 0.74 -23.22
CA PHE A 66 -7.50 -0.28 -24.08
C PHE A 66 -8.76 -0.90 -23.46
N VAL A 67 -8.72 -1.23 -22.17
CA VAL A 67 -9.83 -1.87 -21.44
C VAL A 67 -10.99 -0.91 -21.16
N LEU A 68 -10.68 0.30 -20.67
CA LEU A 68 -11.71 1.31 -20.34
C LEU A 68 -12.14 2.13 -21.56
N GLY A 69 -11.35 2.12 -22.63
CA GLY A 69 -11.53 3.01 -23.78
C GLY A 69 -11.02 4.43 -23.52
N LYS A 70 -10.50 5.08 -24.58
CA LYS A 70 -9.81 6.38 -24.50
C LYS A 70 -10.64 7.50 -23.85
N HIS A 71 -11.95 7.56 -24.16
CA HIS A 71 -12.85 8.60 -23.65
C HIS A 71 -13.11 8.44 -22.15
N LEU A 72 -13.38 7.21 -21.70
CA LEU A 72 -13.65 6.92 -20.30
C LEU A 72 -12.37 7.06 -19.47
N HIS A 73 -11.24 6.55 -19.97
CA HIS A 73 -9.95 6.70 -19.29
C HIS A 73 -9.57 8.18 -19.10
N LYS A 74 -9.70 9.02 -20.15
CA LYS A 74 -9.50 10.47 -20.00
C LYS A 74 -10.49 11.10 -19.03
N LYS A 75 -11.76 10.68 -19.02
CA LYS A 75 -12.76 11.21 -18.11
C LYS A 75 -12.44 10.86 -16.66
N VAL A 76 -12.02 9.63 -16.38
CA VAL A 76 -11.57 9.19 -15.04
C VAL A 76 -10.32 9.96 -14.62
N ALA A 77 -9.29 10.01 -15.47
CA ALA A 77 -8.06 10.73 -15.16
C ALA A 77 -8.30 12.23 -14.89
N ASN A 78 -9.16 12.88 -15.70
CA ASN A 78 -9.51 14.29 -15.53
C ASN A 78 -10.41 14.53 -14.30
N ALA A 79 -11.36 13.63 -14.02
CA ALA A 79 -12.19 13.72 -12.84
C ALA A 79 -11.32 13.56 -11.58
N SER A 80 -10.43 12.57 -11.56
CA SER A 80 -9.48 12.41 -10.46
C SER A 80 -8.51 13.57 -10.32
N ALA A 81 -8.14 14.24 -11.42
CA ALA A 81 -7.34 15.47 -11.37
C ALA A 81 -8.13 16.66 -10.79
N LYS A 82 -9.43 16.75 -11.07
CA LYS A 82 -10.33 17.78 -10.52
C LYS A 82 -10.66 17.51 -9.04
N TYR A 83 -10.70 16.25 -8.65
CA TYR A 83 -11.02 15.78 -7.31
C TYR A 83 -9.82 15.06 -6.68
N GLU A 84 -8.66 15.71 -6.70
CA GLU A 84 -7.38 15.11 -6.30
C GLU A 84 -7.44 14.54 -4.87
N HIS A 85 -8.11 15.25 -3.95
CA HIS A 85 -8.33 14.79 -2.58
C HIS A 85 -9.21 13.53 -2.47
N TYR A 86 -10.25 13.41 -3.29
CA TYR A 86 -11.12 12.22 -3.27
C TYR A 86 -10.42 11.00 -3.87
N GLY A 87 -9.57 11.21 -4.88
CA GLY A 87 -8.70 10.16 -5.41
C GLY A 87 -7.68 9.67 -4.37
N VAL A 88 -7.09 10.59 -3.61
CA VAL A 88 -6.18 10.25 -2.51
C VAL A 88 -6.91 9.48 -1.41
N LEU A 89 -8.06 9.98 -0.94
CA LEU A 89 -8.81 9.36 0.16
C LEU A 89 -9.36 7.98 -0.22
N GLY A 90 -9.98 7.84 -1.39
CA GLY A 90 -10.53 6.56 -1.83
C GLY A 90 -9.45 5.49 -2.01
N LEU A 91 -8.31 5.86 -2.60
CA LEU A 91 -7.19 4.95 -2.76
C LEU A 91 -6.49 4.64 -1.42
N ALA A 92 -6.36 5.63 -0.54
CA ALA A 92 -5.78 5.44 0.79
C ALA A 92 -6.64 4.51 1.63
N LEU A 93 -7.97 4.64 1.59
CA LEU A 93 -8.89 3.71 2.24
C LEU A 93 -8.78 2.31 1.65
N PHE A 94 -8.73 2.19 0.31
CA PHE A 94 -8.55 0.90 -0.34
C PHE A 94 -7.26 0.20 0.11
N ILE A 95 -6.14 0.92 0.16
CA ILE A 95 -4.84 0.40 0.63
C ILE A 95 -4.88 0.12 2.15
N GLY A 96 -5.54 0.98 2.90
CA GLY A 96 -5.54 0.98 4.36
C GLY A 96 -6.42 -0.10 5.00
N ILE A 97 -7.46 -0.55 4.29
CA ILE A 97 -8.32 -1.63 4.76
C ILE A 97 -7.50 -2.93 4.83
N PRO A 98 -7.44 -3.61 5.99
CA PRO A 98 -6.64 -4.83 6.16
C PRO A 98 -7.36 -6.09 5.62
N LEU A 99 -7.86 -6.06 4.38
CA LEU A 99 -8.52 -7.21 3.74
C LEU A 99 -7.55 -8.01 2.86
N PRO A 100 -7.73 -9.34 2.71
CA PRO A 100 -6.96 -10.08 1.71
C PRO A 100 -7.18 -9.43 0.33
N VAL A 101 -6.10 -9.29 -0.47
CA VAL A 101 -6.10 -8.67 -1.82
C VAL A 101 -6.12 -7.13 -1.87
N THR A 102 -6.51 -6.43 -0.80
CA THR A 102 -6.27 -4.98 -0.73
C THR A 102 -4.79 -4.73 -0.42
N GLY A 103 -4.26 -3.55 -0.74
CA GLY A 103 -2.86 -3.25 -0.45
C GLY A 103 -2.22 -2.24 -1.38
N VAL A 104 -0.95 -1.93 -1.11
CA VAL A 104 -0.12 -1.06 -1.95
C VAL A 104 0.08 -1.67 -3.32
N TYR A 105 0.33 -2.98 -3.41
CA TYR A 105 0.58 -3.65 -4.70
C TYR A 105 -0.62 -3.55 -5.63
N THR A 106 -1.79 -3.94 -5.14
CA THR A 106 -3.04 -3.88 -5.91
C THR A 106 -3.53 -2.46 -6.08
N GLY A 107 -3.39 -1.61 -5.06
CA GLY A 107 -3.77 -0.20 -5.11
C GLY A 107 -2.99 0.60 -6.16
N VAL A 108 -1.65 0.46 -6.19
CA VAL A 108 -0.80 1.12 -7.19
C VAL A 108 -1.14 0.62 -8.60
N LEU A 109 -1.35 -0.68 -8.79
CA LEU A 109 -1.76 -1.26 -10.08
C LEU A 109 -3.09 -0.68 -10.57
N VAL A 110 -4.14 -0.73 -9.73
CA VAL A 110 -5.47 -0.21 -10.07
C VAL A 110 -5.40 1.29 -10.35
N ALA A 111 -4.69 2.05 -9.52
CA ALA A 111 -4.54 3.49 -9.70
C ALA A 111 -3.83 3.86 -11.01
N LYS A 112 -2.82 3.08 -11.42
CA LYS A 112 -2.13 3.24 -12.71
C LYS A 112 -3.05 2.89 -13.89
N ILE A 113 -3.85 1.83 -13.79
CA ILE A 113 -4.86 1.47 -14.81
C ILE A 113 -5.92 2.57 -14.96
N LEU A 114 -6.32 3.20 -13.85
CA LEU A 114 -7.28 4.31 -13.84
C LEU A 114 -6.68 5.64 -14.32
N GLY A 115 -5.37 5.71 -14.55
CA GLY A 115 -4.69 6.91 -15.02
C GLY A 115 -4.53 7.99 -13.95
N LEU A 116 -4.44 7.61 -12.67
CA LEU A 116 -4.18 8.56 -11.58
C LEU A 116 -2.78 9.16 -11.68
N LYS A 117 -2.64 10.42 -11.24
CA LYS A 117 -1.33 11.10 -11.18
C LYS A 117 -0.43 10.40 -10.17
N LYS A 118 0.88 10.31 -10.49
CA LYS A 118 1.87 9.68 -9.61
C LYS A 118 1.86 10.22 -8.17
N ARG A 119 1.69 11.54 -8.00
CA ARG A 119 1.62 12.21 -6.69
C ARG A 119 0.43 11.73 -5.85
N VAL A 120 -0.73 11.53 -6.48
CA VAL A 120 -1.93 10.99 -5.83
C VAL A 120 -1.70 9.58 -5.33
N ILE A 121 -1.09 8.74 -6.18
CA ILE A 121 -0.80 7.34 -5.87
C ILE A 121 0.16 7.25 -4.68
N LEU A 122 1.24 8.04 -4.70
CA LEU A 122 2.23 8.05 -3.62
C LEU A 122 1.63 8.60 -2.32
N ALA A 123 0.91 9.72 -2.37
CA ALA A 123 0.24 10.27 -1.18
C ALA A 123 -0.75 9.27 -0.57
N ALA A 124 -1.57 8.62 -1.41
CA ALA A 124 -2.51 7.60 -0.97
C ALA A 124 -1.81 6.37 -0.40
N SER A 125 -0.68 5.95 -0.98
CA SER A 125 0.10 4.81 -0.50
C SER A 125 0.69 5.08 0.89
N VAL A 126 1.23 6.27 1.12
CA VAL A 126 1.74 6.67 2.45
C VAL A 126 0.62 6.69 3.48
N ILE A 127 -0.49 7.37 3.18
CA ILE A 127 -1.63 7.48 4.11
C ILE A 127 -2.24 6.09 4.37
N GLY A 128 -2.43 5.30 3.32
CA GLY A 128 -2.99 3.95 3.40
C GLY A 128 -2.11 3.00 4.19
N VAL A 129 -0.79 3.03 3.99
CA VAL A 129 0.16 2.22 4.76
C VAL A 129 0.12 2.58 6.24
N CYS A 130 0.16 3.87 6.58
CA CYS A 130 0.07 4.32 7.97
C CYS A 130 -1.26 3.89 8.62
N PHE A 131 -2.36 4.01 7.88
CA PHE A 131 -3.68 3.57 8.35
C PHE A 131 -3.74 2.05 8.54
N SER A 132 -3.24 1.28 7.57
CA SER A 132 -3.19 -0.19 7.66
C SER A 132 -2.33 -0.65 8.84
N ALA A 133 -1.17 -0.01 9.07
CA ALA A 133 -0.30 -0.29 10.20
C ALA A 133 -1.03 -0.05 11.54
N LEU A 134 -1.70 1.10 11.67
CA LEU A 134 -2.44 1.47 12.89
C LEU A 134 -3.60 0.53 13.16
N VAL A 135 -4.43 0.24 12.15
CA VAL A 135 -5.57 -0.67 12.29
C VAL A 135 -5.10 -2.07 12.63
N SER A 136 -4.08 -2.58 11.92
CA SER A 136 -3.53 -3.91 12.18
C SER A 136 -2.93 -4.00 13.57
N TYR A 137 -2.24 -2.96 14.03
CA TYR A 137 -1.69 -2.89 15.37
C TYR A 137 -2.81 -2.98 16.41
N ALA A 138 -3.85 -2.15 16.28
CA ALA A 138 -4.99 -2.14 17.20
C ALA A 138 -5.71 -3.50 17.27
N VAL A 139 -5.91 -4.15 16.12
CA VAL A 139 -6.54 -5.47 16.03
C VAL A 139 -5.69 -6.52 16.73
N VAL A 140 -4.39 -6.57 16.45
CA VAL A 140 -3.49 -7.59 17.00
C VAL A 140 -3.23 -7.35 18.49
N SER A 141 -3.03 -6.11 18.93
CA SER A 141 -2.87 -5.78 20.35
C SER A 141 -4.13 -6.08 21.16
N GLY A 142 -5.32 -5.80 20.59
CA GLY A 142 -6.58 -6.13 21.22
C GLY A 142 -6.76 -7.64 21.36
N ALA A 143 -6.44 -8.40 20.31
CA ALA A 143 -6.48 -9.87 20.35
C ALA A 143 -5.50 -10.45 21.39
N LEU A 144 -4.27 -9.92 21.48
CA LEU A 144 -3.28 -10.33 22.47
C LEU A 144 -3.70 -10.05 23.92
N THR A 145 -4.51 -9.01 24.15
CA THR A 145 -4.99 -8.65 25.50
C THR A 145 -6.15 -9.53 25.96
N LEU A 146 -6.85 -10.18 25.02
CA LEU A 146 -8.00 -11.06 25.29
C LEU A 146 -7.61 -12.53 25.51
N LEU A 147 -6.35 -12.89 25.23
CA LEU A 147 -5.75 -14.20 25.44
C LEU A 147 -4.93 -14.23 26.73
#